data_AF-A0A3D2XDH3-F1
#
_entry.id   AF-A0A3D2XDH3-F1
#
_cell.length_a   1.000
_cell.length_b   1.000
_cell.length_c   1.000
_cell.angle_alpha   90.00
_cell.angle_beta   90.00
_cell.angle_gamma   90.00
#
_symmetry.space_group_name_H-M   'P 1'
#
loop_
_entity.id
_entity.type
_entity.pdbx_description
1 polymer ?
#
loop_
_entity_poly.entity_id
_entity_poly.type
_entity_poly.pdbx_seq_one_letter_code
_entity_poly.pdbx_strand_id
1 'polypeptide(L)'
;MNTASYQIKLDQFEGPFDLLLFFIERDELDIYNIPITKIIKDFLDFIHQGEKLNIELSSEFILFVSTLMRIKARLLLPRKEIDAQGNEIDPRQELIDKILEYKR
;
A
#
# COMPACT_ATOMS: atom_id res chain seq x y z
N MET A 1 25.66 -4.14 28.48
CA MET A 1 24.26 -3.73 28.70
C MET A 1 23.50 -4.13 27.46
N ASN A 2 22.62 -5.12 27.57
CA ASN A 2 21.90 -5.70 26.44
C ASN A 2 20.67 -4.84 26.17
N THR A 3 20.78 -3.84 25.29
CA THR A 3 19.61 -3.12 24.77
C THR A 3 18.95 -4.02 23.74
N ALA A 4 18.15 -4.96 24.23
CA ALA A 4 17.17 -5.65 23.40
C ALA A 4 16.18 -4.59 22.90
N SER A 5 16.40 -4.09 21.69
CA SER A 5 15.40 -3.29 20.99
C SER A 5 14.16 -4.17 20.88
N TYR A 6 13.06 -3.72 21.46
CA TYR A 6 11.78 -4.42 21.42
C TYR A 6 11.47 -4.82 19.97
N GLN A 7 11.62 -6.11 19.68
CA GLN A 7 11.11 -6.74 18.47
C GLN A 7 9.59 -6.77 18.66
N ILE A 8 8.89 -5.82 18.04
CA ILE A 8 7.44 -5.81 18.05
C ILE A 8 7.00 -7.04 17.25
N LYS A 9 6.32 -7.96 17.93
CA LYS A 9 5.87 -9.26 17.42
C LYS A 9 4.72 -9.07 16.42
N LEU A 10 4.69 -9.94 15.41
CA LEU A 10 3.77 -10.00 14.26
C LEU A 10 2.29 -10.30 14.60
N ASP A 11 1.70 -9.57 15.55
CA ASP A 11 0.24 -9.48 15.76
C ASP A 11 -0.31 -8.08 15.33
N GLN A 12 0.47 -7.31 14.56
CA GLN A 12 0.42 -5.84 14.61
C GLN A 12 -0.54 -5.12 13.66
N PHE A 13 -1.08 -5.78 12.63
CA PHE A 13 -1.92 -5.10 11.65
C PHE A 13 -3.18 -5.89 11.32
N GLU A 14 -4.34 -5.22 11.34
CA GLU A 14 -5.64 -5.86 11.09
C GLU A 14 -5.90 -6.16 9.60
N GLY A 15 -5.10 -5.59 8.70
CA GLY A 15 -5.22 -5.81 7.26
C GLY A 15 -4.27 -4.95 6.41
N PRO A 16 -4.41 -4.98 5.07
CA PRO A 16 -3.51 -4.26 4.18
C PRO A 16 -3.65 -2.73 4.28
N PHE A 17 -4.84 -2.21 4.60
CA PHE A 17 -5.02 -0.76 4.76
C PHE A 17 -4.30 -0.21 5.99
N ASP A 18 -4.31 -0.96 7.09
CA ASP A 18 -3.61 -0.61 8.32
C ASP A 18 -2.09 -0.57 8.09
N LEU A 19 -1.54 -1.58 7.41
CA LEU A 19 -0.14 -1.58 7.01
C LEU A 19 0.21 -0.43 6.04
N LEU A 20 -0.69 -0.09 5.13
CA LEU A 20 -0.49 1.07 4.23
C LEU A 20 -0.44 2.38 5.02
N LEU A 21 -1.36 2.56 5.98
CA LEU A 21 -1.38 3.74 6.82
C LEU A 21 -0.10 3.87 7.65
N PHE A 22 0.38 2.75 8.20
CA PHE A 22 1.67 2.70 8.87
C PHE A 22 2.81 3.18 7.96
N PHE A 23 2.88 2.75 6.69
CA PHE A 23 3.91 3.24 5.76
C PHE A 23 3.78 4.73 5.47
N ILE A 24 2.55 5.22 5.29
CA ILE A 24 2.28 6.65 5.04
C ILE A 24 2.74 7.50 6.22
N GLU A 25 2.45 7.07 7.44
CA GLU A 25 2.83 7.79 8.66
C GLU A 25 4.33 7.71 8.94
N ARG A 26 4.92 6.49 8.86
CA ARG A 26 6.36 6.25 9.07
C ARG A 26 7.24 7.10 8.17
N ASP A 27 6.82 7.28 6.92
CA ASP A 27 7.60 7.96 5.88
C ASP A 27 7.11 9.38 5.58
N GLU A 28 6.17 9.91 6.37
CA GLU A 28 5.56 11.24 6.21
C GLU A 28 5.07 11.51 4.78
N LEU A 29 4.39 10.53 4.17
CA LEU A 29 3.94 10.61 2.79
C LEU A 29 2.68 11.45 2.65
N ASP A 30 2.63 12.27 1.61
CA ASP A 30 1.40 12.92 1.18
C ASP A 30 0.45 11.90 0.53
N ILE A 31 -0.76 11.76 1.09
CA ILE A 31 -1.80 10.86 0.59
C ILE A 31 -2.23 11.18 -0.85
N TYR A 32 -2.13 12.46 -1.27
CA TYR A 32 -2.49 12.87 -2.63
C TYR A 32 -1.35 12.62 -3.63
N ASN A 33 -0.14 12.35 -3.14
CA ASN A 33 1.03 12.10 -3.96
C ASN A 33 1.85 10.89 -3.50
N ILE A 34 1.16 9.78 -3.22
CA ILE A 34 1.80 8.56 -2.72
C ILE A 34 2.73 7.96 -3.79
N PRO A 35 4.00 7.67 -3.44
CA PRO A 35 4.92 6.94 -4.31
C PRO A 35 4.55 5.46 -4.39
N ILE A 36 3.63 5.09 -5.29
CA ILE A 36 3.11 3.72 -5.45
C ILE A 36 4.21 2.66 -5.56
N THR A 37 5.31 2.96 -6.26
CA THR A 37 6.44 2.03 -6.39
C THR A 37 7.12 1.71 -5.05
N LYS A 38 7.26 2.71 -4.17
CA LYS A 38 7.83 2.52 -2.84
C LYS A 38 6.90 1.65 -1.99
N ILE A 39 5.60 1.99 -1.97
CA ILE A 39 4.60 1.22 -1.24
C ILE A 39 4.57 -0.24 -1.67
N ILE A 40 4.52 -0.53 -2.98
CA ILE A 40 4.54 -1.92 -3.47
C ILE A 40 5.75 -2.68 -2.94
N LYS A 41 6.94 -2.05 -2.95
CA LYS A 41 8.16 -2.67 -2.45
C LYS A 41 8.06 -2.94 -0.96
N ASP A 42 7.62 -1.97 -0.16
CA ASP A 42 7.50 -2.12 1.29
C ASP A 42 6.48 -3.20 1.67
N PHE A 43 5.37 -3.32 0.93
CA PHE A 43 4.42 -4.43 1.07
C PHE A 43 5.04 -5.79 0.77
N LEU A 44 5.75 -5.91 -0.37
CA LEU A 44 6.41 -7.15 -0.75
C LEU A 44 7.49 -7.53 0.26
N ASP A 45 8.27 -6.56 0.74
CA ASP A 45 9.29 -6.76 1.76
C ASP A 45 8.66 -7.23 3.08
N PHE A 46 7.49 -6.69 3.47
CA PHE A 46 6.74 -7.16 4.64
C PHE A 46 6.24 -8.61 4.45
N ILE A 47 5.63 -8.91 3.31
CA ILE A 47 5.10 -10.25 2.99
C ILE A 47 6.24 -11.28 3.00
N HIS A 48 7.36 -11.02 2.32
CA HIS A 48 8.50 -11.95 2.26
C HIS A 48 9.20 -12.13 3.61
N GLN A 49 9.21 -11.10 4.47
CA GLN A 49 9.71 -11.23 5.85
C GLN A 49 8.78 -12.10 6.70
N GLY A 50 7.47 -12.03 6.47
CA GLY A 50 6.43 -12.84 7.12
C GLY A 50 6.33 -14.29 6.62
N GLU A 51 6.73 -14.58 5.38
CA GLU A 51 6.68 -15.92 4.77
C GLU A 51 7.55 -16.98 5.50
N LYS A 52 8.56 -16.56 6.27
CA LYS A 52 9.30 -17.48 7.15
C LYS A 52 8.51 -17.92 8.39
N LEU A 53 7.40 -17.25 8.72
CA LEU A 53 6.67 -17.42 9.97
C LEU A 53 5.19 -17.82 9.81
N ASN A 54 4.48 -17.45 8.73
CA ASN A 54 3.07 -17.83 8.50
C ASN A 54 2.64 -17.71 7.02
N ILE A 55 2.35 -18.85 6.38
CA ILE A 55 1.87 -18.95 4.98
C ILE A 55 0.38 -18.57 4.84
N GLU A 56 -0.40 -18.57 5.92
CA GLU A 56 -1.84 -18.25 5.91
C GLU A 56 -2.17 -16.75 5.76
N LEU A 57 -1.18 -15.86 5.78
CA LEU A 57 -1.39 -14.40 5.83
C LEU A 57 -1.97 -13.76 4.55
N SER A 58 -1.97 -14.40 3.38
CA SER A 58 -1.63 -13.62 2.18
C SER A 58 -2.67 -13.45 1.06
N SER A 59 -3.94 -13.87 1.15
CA SER A 59 -4.89 -13.61 0.03
C SER A 59 -5.25 -12.13 -0.12
N GLU A 60 -5.61 -11.46 0.98
CA GLU A 60 -5.99 -10.04 0.99
C GLU A 60 -4.79 -9.12 0.71
N PHE A 61 -3.62 -9.44 1.28
CA PHE A 61 -2.39 -8.70 1.01
C PHE A 61 -1.94 -8.85 -0.45
N ILE A 62 -1.99 -10.07 -1.02
CA ILE A 62 -1.68 -10.28 -2.44
C ILE A 62 -2.68 -9.53 -3.33
N LEU A 63 -3.98 -9.58 -3.01
CA LEU A 63 -5.00 -8.82 -3.72
C LEU A 63 -4.70 -7.32 -3.67
N PHE A 64 -4.31 -6.81 -2.51
CA PHE A 64 -3.96 -5.40 -2.34
C PHE A 64 -2.73 -5.02 -3.17
N VAL A 65 -1.64 -5.80 -3.09
CA VAL A 65 -0.43 -5.59 -3.88
C VAL A 65 -0.74 -5.64 -5.38
N SER A 66 -1.58 -6.58 -5.83
CA SER A 66 -2.00 -6.65 -7.24
C SER A 66 -2.77 -5.40 -7.68
N THR A 67 -3.57 -4.81 -6.78
CA THR A 67 -4.29 -3.56 -7.01
C THR A 67 -3.31 -2.39 -7.17
N LEU A 68 -2.30 -2.28 -6.29
CA LEU A 68 -1.25 -1.28 -6.41
C LEU A 68 -0.44 -1.44 -7.72
N MET A 69 -0.10 -2.67 -8.09
CA MET A 69 0.57 -2.97 -9.36
C MET A 69 -0.26 -2.54 -10.57
N ARG A 70 -1.58 -2.78 -10.55
CA ARG A 70 -2.51 -2.32 -11.59
C ARG A 70 -2.51 -0.78 -11.70
N ILE A 71 -2.56 -0.09 -10.58
CA ILE A 71 -2.46 1.38 -10.53
C ILE A 71 -1.13 1.84 -11.14
N LYS A 72 -0.01 1.21 -10.75
CA LYS A 72 1.31 1.53 -11.30
C LYS A 72 1.37 1.31 -12.81
N ALA A 73 0.80 0.22 -13.31
CA ALA A 73 0.76 -0.05 -14.75
C ALA A 73 -0.01 1.05 -15.51
N ARG A 74 -1.17 1.47 -15.00
CA ARG A 74 -1.97 2.57 -15.59
C ARG A 74 -1.20 3.91 -15.58
N LEU A 75 -0.49 4.21 -14.49
CA LEU A 75 0.35 5.43 -14.39
C LEU A 75 1.50 5.47 -15.40
N LEU A 76 1.97 4.32 -15.89
CA LEU A 76 3.04 4.24 -16.88
C LEU A 76 2.55 4.27 -18.33
N LEU A 77 1.23 4.27 -18.56
CA LEU A 77 0.69 4.31 -19.90
C LEU A 77 0.97 5.67 -20.56
N PRO A 78 1.37 5.69 -21.84
CA PRO A 78 1.63 6.94 -22.57
C PRO A 78 0.36 7.74 -22.85
N ARG A 79 -0.81 7.10 -22.80
CA ARG A 79 -2.11 7.73 -22.95
C ARG A 79 -2.81 7.73 -21.61
N LYS A 80 -3.16 8.92 -21.13
CA LYS A 80 -3.99 9.07 -19.93
C LYS A 80 -5.44 8.76 -20.28
N GLU A 81 -6.11 8.08 -19.37
CA GLU A 81 -7.55 7.85 -19.48
C GLU A 81 -8.30 9.14 -19.16
N ILE A 82 -9.40 9.35 -19.87
CA ILE A 82 -10.19 10.59 -19.81
C ILE A 82 -11.64 10.21 -19.49
N ASP A 83 -12.29 10.97 -18.62
CA ASP A 83 -13.71 10.79 -18.31
C ASP A 83 -14.63 11.30 -19.43
N ALA A 84 -15.95 11.17 -19.25
CA ALA A 84 -16.95 11.62 -20.21
C ALA A 84 -16.98 13.16 -20.38
N GLN A 85 -16.36 13.90 -19.45
CA GLN A 85 -16.28 15.35 -19.42
C GLN A 85 -14.96 15.88 -19.98
N GLY A 86 -14.02 15.00 -20.35
CA GLY A 86 -12.72 15.39 -20.88
C GLY A 86 -11.62 15.57 -19.83
N ASN A 87 -11.85 15.21 -18.56
CA ASN A 87 -10.85 15.35 -17.51
C ASN A 87 -9.95 14.11 -17.42
N GLU A 88 -8.66 14.33 -17.12
CA GLU A 88 -7.73 13.24 -16.85
C GLU A 88 -8.14 12.46 -15.59
N ILE A 89 -8.22 11.13 -15.71
CA ILE A 89 -8.49 10.25 -14.59
C ILE A 89 -7.17 9.92 -13.90
N ASP A 90 -7.00 10.35 -12.64
CA ASP A 90 -5.89 9.85 -11.82
C ASP A 90 -6.14 8.39 -11.44
N PRO A 91 -5.30 7.43 -11.86
CA PRO A 91 -5.47 6.02 -11.53
C PRO A 91 -5.42 5.73 -10.02
N ARG A 92 -4.91 6.67 -9.21
CA ARG A 92 -4.78 6.56 -7.76
C ARG A 92 -6.03 7.00 -7.01
N GLN A 93 -6.98 7.68 -7.66
CA GLN A 93 -8.12 8.33 -6.99
C GLN A 93 -8.89 7.35 -6.09
N GLU A 94 -9.23 6.16 -6.62
CA GLU A 94 -9.96 5.13 -5.86
C GLU A 94 -9.20 4.67 -4.60
N LEU A 95 -7.87 4.61 -4.67
CA LEU A 95 -7.04 4.26 -3.51
C LEU A 95 -7.06 5.37 -2.46
N ILE A 96 -6.95 6.62 -2.88
CA ILE A 96 -6.97 7.80 -2.00
C ILE A 96 -8.32 7.85 -1.25
N ASP A 97 -9.42 7.67 -1.97
CA ASP A 97 -10.76 7.70 -1.38
C ASP A 97 -10.92 6.61 -0.31
N LYS A 98 -10.42 5.39 -0.58
CA LYS A 98 -10.43 4.28 0.39
C LYS A 98 -9.54 4.54 1.62
N ILE A 99 -8.37 5.17 1.44
CA ILE A 99 -7.50 5.56 2.56
C ILE A 99 -8.22 6.60 3.44
N LEU A 100 -8.87 7.59 2.82
CA LEU A 100 -9.61 8.62 3.53
C LEU A 100 -10.83 8.06 4.26
N GLU A 101 -11.54 7.11 3.65
CA GLU A 101 -12.66 6.40 4.27
C GLU A 101 -12.21 5.59 5.48
N TYR A 102 -11.10 4.84 5.37
CA TYR A 102 -10.57 4.04 6.48
C TYR A 102 -10.02 4.88 7.63
N LYS A 103 -9.56 6.12 7.37
CA LYS A 103 -9.11 7.08 8.39
C LYS A 103 -10.24 7.75 9.19
N ARG A 104 -11.49 7.71 8.69
CA ARG A 104 -12.64 8.36 9.34
C ARG A 104 -13.21 7.50 10.46
#